data_AF-A0A658NKJ1-F1
#
_entry.id   AF-A0A658NKJ1-F1
#
_cell.length_a   1.000
_cell.length_b   1.000
_cell.length_c   1.000
_cell.angle_alpha   90.00
_cell.angle_beta   90.00
_cell.angle_gamma   90.00
#
_symmetry.space_group_name_H-M   'P 1'
#
loop_
_entity.id
_entity.type
_entity.pdbx_description
1 polymer ?
#
loop_
_entity_poly.entity_id
_entity_poly.type
_entity_poly.pdbx_seq_one_letter_code
_entity_poly.pdbx_strand_id
1 'polypeptide(L)' 'NFGMRMIGLGSQRVAQDDAGAPVGGAFARAYMRTVPSTIAAGTSEIQRNIIATRGLGLPRG' A
#
# COMPACT_ATOMS: atom_id res chain seq x y z
N ASN A 1 -3.70 6.66 -4.08
CA ASN A 1 -3.69 7.92 -3.29
C ASN A 1 -5.04 8.66 -3.32
N PHE A 2 -6.17 8.01 -3.62
CA PHE A 2 -7.50 8.65 -3.68
C PHE A 2 -7.90 9.34 -2.36
N GLY A 3 -7.81 8.63 -1.23
CA GLY A 3 -8.16 9.19 0.09
C GLY A 3 -7.32 10.43 0.46
N MET A 4 -6.03 10.43 0.12
CA MET A 4 -5.15 11.60 0.32
C MET A 4 -5.63 12.81 -0.48
N ARG A 5 -6.07 12.59 -1.73
CA ARG A 5 -6.57 13.67 -2.60
C ARG A 5 -7.90 14.24 -2.12
N MET A 6 -8.80 13.41 -1.59
CA MET A 6 -10.07 13.87 -1.02
C MET A 6 -9.86 14.75 0.22
N ILE A 7 -8.84 14.45 1.04
CA ILE A 7 -8.51 15.22 2.24
C ILE A 7 -7.71 16.49 1.91
N GLY A 8 -6.94 16.49 0.82
CA GLY A 8 -6.11 17.62 0.42
C GLY A 8 -4.86 17.77 1.30
N LEU A 9 -4.41 19.01 1.52
CA LEU A 9 -3.13 19.31 2.20
C LEU A 9 -3.03 18.73 3.62
N GLY A 10 -4.16 18.65 4.35
CA GLY A 10 -4.20 18.07 5.69
C GLY A 10 -3.80 16.58 5.73
N SER A 11 -3.82 15.89 4.59
CA SER A 11 -3.43 14.48 4.49
C SER A 11 -1.94 14.24 4.75
N GLN A 12 -1.10 15.28 4.76
CA GLN A 12 0.32 15.16 5.08
C GLN A 12 0.60 14.95 6.57
N ARG A 13 -0.41 15.07 7.45
CA ARG A 13 -0.28 14.84 8.90
C ARG A 13 -0.36 13.34 9.19
N VAL A 14 0.71 12.78 9.73
CA VAL A 14 0.93 11.33 9.84
C VAL A 14 0.82 10.80 11.27
N ALA A 15 1.18 11.62 12.26
CA ALA A 15 1.26 11.23 13.66
C ALA A 15 -0.13 10.82 14.19
N GLN A 16 -0.17 9.75 14.99
CA GLN A 16 -1.43 9.18 15.49
C GLN A 16 -2.00 9.99 16.66
N ASP A 17 -1.14 10.63 17.43
CA ASP A 17 -1.41 11.52 18.55
C ASP A 17 -1.63 12.99 18.13
N ASP A 18 -1.51 13.29 16.84
CA ASP A 18 -1.79 14.61 16.31
C ASP A 18 -3.30 14.85 16.21
N ALA A 19 -3.83 15.62 17.15
CA ALA A 19 -5.25 16.00 17.21
C ALA A 19 -5.76 16.72 15.95
N GLY A 20 -4.87 17.34 15.17
CA GLY A 20 -5.20 18.00 13.90
C GLY A 20 -5.13 17.08 12.68
N ALA A 21 -4.73 15.82 12.82
CA ALA A 21 -4.62 14.89 11.71
C ALA A 21 -6.00 14.41 11.23
N PRO A 22 -6.37 14.63 9.96
CA PRO A 22 -7.65 14.14 9.43
C PRO A 22 -7.73 12.62 9.57
N VAL A 23 -8.84 12.13 10.14
CA VAL A 23 -9.07 10.69 10.39
C VAL A 23 -7.88 10.06 11.16
N GLY A 24 -7.28 10.83 12.08
CA GLY A 24 -6.13 10.40 12.87
C GLY A 24 -4.89 10.00 12.05
N GLY A 25 -4.71 10.56 10.84
CA GLY A 25 -3.57 10.30 9.95
C GLY A 25 -3.62 8.94 9.24
N ALA A 26 -4.76 8.26 9.25
CA ALA A 26 -4.91 6.89 8.74
C ALA A 26 -4.52 6.76 7.25
N PHE A 27 -5.01 7.67 6.40
CA PHE A 27 -4.73 7.64 4.95
C PHE A 27 -3.26 7.90 4.63
N ALA A 28 -2.60 8.78 5.38
CA ALA A 28 -1.18 9.09 5.21
C ALA A 28 -0.32 7.86 5.52
N ARG A 29 -0.58 7.22 6.66
CA ARG A 29 0.09 5.96 7.05
C ARG A 29 -0.18 4.83 6.07
N ALA A 30 -1.43 4.67 5.65
CA ALA A 30 -1.79 3.68 4.64
C ALA A 30 -1.05 3.92 3.32
N TYR A 31 -0.93 5.18 2.86
CA TYR A 31 -0.17 5.52 1.66
C TYR A 31 1.32 5.15 1.80
N MET A 32 1.96 5.52 2.91
CA MET A 32 3.36 5.14 3.16
C MET A 32 3.55 3.63 3.24
N ARG A 33 2.53 2.87 3.67
CA ARG A 33 2.56 1.41 3.72
C ARG A 33 2.46 0.74 2.35
N THR A 34 2.04 1.45 1.30
CA THR A 34 1.81 0.84 -0.03
C THR A 34 3.06 0.24 -0.64
N VAL A 35 4.20 0.94 -0.60
CA VAL A 35 5.48 0.42 -1.12
C VAL A 35 5.99 -0.79 -0.34
N PRO A 36 6.14 -0.75 1.01
CA PRO A 36 6.58 -1.94 1.73
C PRO A 36 5.58 -3.10 1.61
N SER A 37 4.29 -2.84 1.40
CA SER A 37 3.29 -3.90 1.21
C SER A 37 3.43 -4.70 -0.09
N THR A 38 4.03 -4.13 -1.14
CA THR A 38 4.28 -4.87 -2.40
C THR A 38 5.56 -5.71 -2.36
N ILE A 39 6.29 -5.68 -1.24
CA ILE A 39 7.57 -6.36 -1.05
C ILE A 39 7.49 -7.36 0.11
N ALA A 40 6.87 -6.94 1.22
CA ALA A 40 6.74 -7.76 2.42
C ALA A 40 6.03 -9.08 2.12
N ALA A 41 6.52 -10.17 2.71
CA ALA A 41 6.05 -11.54 2.46
C ALA A 41 6.17 -12.02 0.99
N GLY A 42 7.12 -11.43 0.24
CA GLY A 42 7.38 -11.76 -1.16
C GLY A 42 6.86 -10.68 -2.09
N THR A 43 7.70 -10.27 -3.04
CA THR A 43 7.35 -9.18 -3.94
C THR A 43 6.14 -9.53 -4.81
N SER A 44 5.38 -8.52 -5.24
CA SER A 44 4.25 -8.72 -6.16
C SER A 44 4.64 -9.44 -7.45
N GLU A 45 5.88 -9.29 -7.90
CA GLU A 45 6.43 -10.02 -9.07
C GLU A 45 6.54 -11.52 -8.80
N ILE A 46 7.09 -11.91 -7.65
CA ILE A 46 7.19 -13.33 -7.26
C ILE A 46 5.80 -13.93 -7.07
N GLN A 47 4.88 -13.21 -6.42
CA GLN A 47 3.52 -13.69 -6.22
C GLN A 47 2.78 -13.89 -7.56
N ARG A 48 2.94 -12.97 -8.52
CA ARG A 48 2.39 -13.15 -9.88
C ARG A 48 2.99 -14.35 -10.60
N ASN A 49 4.29 -14.61 -10.46
CA ASN A 49 4.94 -15.80 -11.04
C ASN A 49 4.43 -17.10 -10.40
N ILE A 50 4.18 -17.10 -9.08
CA ILE A 50 3.56 -18.25 -8.39
C ILE A 50 2.15 -18.50 -8.94
N ILE A 51 1.34 -17.46 -9.09
CA ILE A 51 -0.01 -17.57 -9.69
C ILE A 51 0.10 -18.11 -11.13
N ALA A 52 0.98 -17.56 -11.96
CA ALA A 52 1.15 -17.98 -13.35
C ALA A 52 1.58 -19.46 -13.46
N THR A 53 2.60 -19.88 -12.70
CA THR A 53 3.21 -21.21 -12.87
C THR A 53 2.51 -22.30 -12.05
N ARG A 54 2.14 -22.01 -10.80
CA ARG A 54 1.52 -23.00 -9.90
C ARG A 54 0.00 -22.95 -9.94
N GLY A 55 -0.59 -21.76 -10.11
CA GLY A 55 -2.03 -21.59 -10.19
C GLY A 55 -2.59 -21.89 -11.58
N LEU A 56 -1.91 -21.40 -12.63
CA LEU A 56 -2.40 -21.46 -14.01
C LEU A 56 -1.61 -22.40 -14.93
N GLY A 57 -0.50 -23.00 -14.46
CA GLY A 57 0.29 -23.95 -15.26
C GLY A 57 1.07 -23.34 -16.43
N LEU A 58 1.27 -22.02 -16.45
CA LEU A 58 2.01 -21.35 -17.51
C LEU A 58 3.50 -21.71 -17.45
N PRO A 59 4.18 -21.84 -18.61
CA PRO A 59 5.61 -22.13 -18.65
C PRO A 59 6.43 -20.99 -18.05
N ARG A 60 7.60 -21.33 -17.52
CA ARG A 60 8.57 -20.33 -17.03
C ARG A 60 9.32 -19.72 -18.20
N GLY A 61 9.45 -18.40 -18.19
CA GLY A 61 10.46 -17.68 -18.97
C GLY A 61 11.81 -17.71 -18.29
#